data_AF-A0A453M414-F1
#
_entry.id   AF-A0A453M414-F1
#
_cell.length_a   1.000
_cell.length_b   1.000
_cell.length_c   1.000
_cell.angle_alpha   90.00
_cell.angle_beta   90.00
_cell.angle_gamma   90.00
#
_symmetry.space_group_name_H-M   'P 1'
#
loop_
_entity.id
_entity.type
_entity.pdbx_description
1 polymer ?
#
loop_
_entity_poly.entity_id
_entity_poly.type
_entity_poly.pdbx_seq_one_letter_code
_entity_poly.pdbx_strand_id
1 'polypeptide(L)'
;MVLHNKYAEDKFAQEFGINLRYHDSGKEKTCAPSVGQWNMINKKMINGGIIDNWACVSFSRIPPEEVHRFCCDLIQMCNMTGMSVNPRPLVDNRSANPNHIENALRDVYRRTTEMLGKQGHEKQLQLLIVILPEVSGSYGKIKKVCETDLGIVSQCCLPRHAARPNKQYLENVALKINVKKSQQSSLVLMLHTPHLERTLHHLLLRWWHQWTGQRSPSTEVLSLLNHTGRR
;
A
#
# COMPACT_ATOMS: atom_id res chain seq x y z
N MET A 1 -1.81 -38.22 -7.52
CA MET A 1 -2.44 -38.05 -8.85
C MET A 1 -2.94 -36.62 -8.90
N VAL A 2 -2.21 -35.72 -9.57
CA VAL A 2 -2.52 -34.27 -9.58
C VAL A 2 -3.56 -34.02 -10.67
N LEU A 3 -4.77 -33.63 -10.26
CA LEU A 3 -5.81 -33.19 -11.19
C LEU A 3 -5.34 -31.92 -11.89
N HIS A 4 -5.14 -32.00 -13.21
CA HIS A 4 -4.98 -30.83 -14.07
C HIS A 4 -6.24 -29.97 -13.96
N ASN A 5 -6.11 -28.73 -13.48
CA ASN A 5 -7.23 -27.82 -13.33
C ASN A 5 -7.28 -26.82 -14.50
N LYS A 6 -8.40 -26.79 -15.21
CA LYS A 6 -8.62 -26.04 -16.45
C LYS A 6 -9.19 -24.65 -16.15
N TYR A 7 -8.37 -23.75 -15.62
CA TYR A 7 -8.76 -22.34 -15.40
C TYR A 7 -9.19 -21.63 -16.69
N ALA A 8 -8.66 -22.07 -17.84
CA ALA A 8 -9.10 -21.62 -19.15
C ALA A 8 -10.55 -22.01 -19.48
N GLU A 9 -11.14 -22.97 -18.76
CA GLU A 9 -12.51 -23.48 -18.98
C GLU A 9 -13.49 -23.02 -17.87
N ASP A 10 -13.04 -22.18 -16.94
CA ASP A 10 -13.92 -21.58 -15.92
C ASP A 10 -14.85 -20.56 -16.57
N LYS A 11 -16.15 -20.85 -16.54
CA LYS A 11 -17.20 -20.01 -17.14
C LYS A 11 -17.18 -18.56 -16.63
N PHE A 12 -16.85 -18.32 -15.36
CA PHE A 12 -16.76 -16.97 -14.80
C PHE A 12 -15.52 -16.23 -15.32
N ALA A 13 -14.38 -16.91 -15.47
CA ALA A 13 -13.17 -16.28 -16.00
C ALA A 13 -13.34 -15.86 -17.47
N GLN A 14 -14.06 -16.66 -18.26
CA GLN A 14 -14.40 -16.36 -19.66
C GLN A 14 -15.45 -15.25 -19.79
N GLU A 15 -16.52 -15.29 -18.97
CA GLU A 15 -17.62 -14.32 -19.01
C GLU A 15 -17.17 -12.89 -18.69
N PHE A 16 -16.16 -12.73 -17.82
CA PHE A 16 -15.63 -11.43 -17.42
C PHE A 16 -14.27 -11.07 -18.04
N GLY A 17 -13.74 -11.89 -18.96
CA GLY A 17 -12.49 -11.62 -19.68
C GLY A 17 -11.25 -11.46 -18.77
N ILE A 18 -11.22 -12.13 -17.62
CA ILE A 18 -10.17 -11.94 -16.61
C ILE A 18 -8.90 -12.68 -17.04
N ASN A 19 -8.06 -11.99 -17.82
CA ASN A 19 -6.69 -12.41 -18.11
C ASN A 19 -5.71 -11.69 -17.18
N LEU A 20 -5.10 -12.43 -16.26
CA LEU A 20 -3.99 -11.90 -15.46
C LEU A 20 -2.73 -11.83 -16.30
N ARG A 21 -2.41 -10.61 -16.72
CA ARG A 21 -1.17 -10.29 -17.39
C ARG A 21 -0.14 -9.86 -16.34
N TYR A 22 1.12 -10.16 -16.58
CA TYR A 22 2.25 -9.61 -15.82
C TYR A 22 3.07 -8.71 -16.74
N HIS A 23 3.91 -7.84 -16.17
CA HIS A 23 4.75 -6.96 -16.98
C HIS A 23 5.71 -7.78 -17.86
N ASP A 24 5.94 -7.35 -19.10
CA ASP A 24 6.71 -8.11 -20.10
C ASP A 24 8.19 -8.34 -19.73
N SER A 25 8.72 -7.51 -18.83
CA SER A 25 10.08 -7.66 -18.29
C SER A 25 10.18 -8.66 -17.13
N GLY A 26 9.09 -9.30 -16.72
CA GLY A 26 9.11 -10.42 -15.77
C GLY A 26 9.58 -11.72 -16.43
N LYS A 27 10.16 -12.64 -15.66
CA LYS A 27 10.60 -13.95 -16.17
C LYS A 27 9.41 -14.86 -16.52
N GLU A 28 8.24 -14.66 -15.90
CA GLU A 28 6.98 -15.35 -16.25
C GLU A 28 5.87 -14.35 -16.60
N LYS A 29 5.21 -14.59 -17.76
CA LYS A 29 4.26 -13.64 -18.38
C LYS A 29 2.78 -13.96 -18.10
N THR A 30 2.49 -15.20 -17.71
CA THR A 30 1.15 -15.71 -17.40
C THR A 30 1.21 -16.66 -16.20
N CYS A 31 0.16 -16.75 -15.40
CA CYS A 31 -0.05 -17.88 -14.51
C CYS A 31 -1.50 -18.34 -14.57
N ALA A 32 -1.70 -19.65 -14.56
CA ALA A 32 -2.93 -20.24 -14.08
C ALA A 32 -2.78 -20.37 -12.55
N PRO A 33 -3.51 -19.59 -11.74
CA PRO A 33 -3.41 -19.70 -10.29
C PRO A 33 -3.86 -21.10 -9.83
N SER A 34 -3.07 -21.73 -8.96
CA SER A 34 -3.57 -22.82 -8.11
C SER A 34 -4.39 -22.20 -6.98
N VAL A 35 -5.59 -22.73 -6.74
CA VAL A 35 -6.59 -22.19 -5.80
C VAL A 35 -5.97 -21.62 -4.52
N GLY A 36 -6.15 -20.31 -4.31
CA GLY A 36 -5.81 -19.61 -3.06
C GLY A 36 -4.34 -19.25 -2.84
N GLN A 37 -3.42 -19.59 -3.75
CA GLN A 37 -1.99 -19.26 -3.62
C GLN A 37 -1.47 -18.55 -4.88
N TRP A 38 -1.17 -17.26 -4.73
CA TRP A 38 -0.55 -16.45 -5.76
C TRP A 38 0.94 -16.29 -5.47
N ASN A 39 1.77 -16.90 -6.31
CA ASN A 39 3.22 -16.79 -6.18
C ASN A 39 3.73 -15.72 -7.17
N MET A 40 4.32 -14.65 -6.63
CA MET A 40 4.94 -13.57 -7.41
C MET A 40 6.42 -13.81 -7.72
N ILE A 41 6.99 -14.95 -7.30
CA ILE A 41 8.35 -15.33 -7.69
C ILE A 41 8.46 -15.20 -9.20
N ASN A 42 9.44 -14.40 -9.67
CA ASN A 42 9.75 -14.15 -11.08
C ASN A 42 8.73 -13.31 -11.88
N LYS A 43 7.74 -12.70 -11.23
CA LYS A 43 6.69 -11.87 -11.86
C LYS A 43 6.82 -10.40 -11.45
N LYS A 44 6.56 -9.48 -12.37
CA LYS A 44 6.52 -8.03 -12.11
C LYS A 44 5.11 -7.48 -12.28
N MET A 45 4.74 -6.52 -11.43
CA MET A 45 3.47 -5.81 -11.52
C MET A 45 3.40 -5.01 -12.82
N ILE A 46 2.26 -5.05 -13.52
CA ILE A 46 2.07 -4.29 -14.77
C ILE A 46 2.18 -2.78 -14.51
N ASN A 47 1.52 -2.28 -13.46
CA ASN A 47 1.52 -0.87 -13.07
C ASN A 47 2.27 -0.67 -11.76
N GLY A 48 3.59 -0.63 -11.81
CA GLY A 48 4.42 -0.26 -10.67
C GLY A 48 4.28 1.23 -10.34
N GLY A 49 3.86 1.55 -9.12
CA GLY A 49 3.79 2.92 -8.62
C GLY A 49 5.19 3.52 -8.44
N ILE A 50 5.27 4.84 -8.62
CA ILE A 50 6.48 5.63 -8.32
C ILE A 50 6.33 6.26 -6.92
N ILE A 51 7.35 6.08 -6.08
CA ILE A 51 7.44 6.65 -4.74
C ILE A 51 8.83 7.28 -4.58
N ASP A 52 8.91 8.58 -4.80
CA ASP A 52 10.13 9.39 -4.63
C ASP A 52 10.38 9.72 -3.16
N ASN A 53 9.29 9.98 -2.42
CA ASN A 53 9.33 10.52 -1.06
C ASN A 53 8.65 9.56 -0.09
N TRP A 54 9.44 8.91 0.75
CA TRP A 54 8.94 8.06 1.83
C TRP A 54 9.70 8.28 3.14
N ALA A 55 9.10 7.87 4.24
CA ALA A 55 9.70 7.91 5.57
C ALA A 55 9.24 6.71 6.41
N CYS A 56 9.92 6.47 7.53
CA CYS A 56 9.55 5.44 8.49
C CYS A 56 9.49 5.99 9.92
N VAL A 57 8.45 5.59 10.65
CA VAL A 57 8.35 5.78 12.10
C VAL A 57 8.08 4.44 12.79
N SER A 58 8.80 4.18 13.88
CA SER A 58 8.63 3.00 14.71
C SER A 58 8.10 3.38 16.08
N PHE A 59 7.02 2.74 16.50
CA PHE A 59 6.46 2.80 17.85
C PHE A 59 6.77 1.54 18.67
N SER A 60 7.65 0.69 18.14
CA SER A 60 8.06 -0.58 18.75
C SER A 60 9.40 -0.46 19.46
N ARG A 61 9.74 -1.48 20.23
CA ARG A 61 11.05 -1.63 20.89
C ARG A 61 12.12 -2.23 19.98
N ILE A 62 11.82 -2.43 18.69
CA ILE A 62 12.80 -2.94 17.71
C ILE A 62 13.98 -1.96 17.63
N PRO A 63 15.23 -2.45 17.68
CA PRO A 63 16.41 -1.61 17.53
C PRO A 63 16.38 -0.79 16.24
N PRO A 64 16.82 0.48 16.22
CA PRO A 64 16.81 1.32 15.03
C PRO A 64 17.52 0.70 13.81
N GLU A 65 18.59 -0.06 14.04
CA GLU A 65 19.33 -0.78 13.01
C GLU A 65 18.49 -1.89 12.34
N GLU A 66 17.68 -2.62 13.11
CA GLU A 66 16.77 -3.63 12.57
C GLU A 66 15.63 -2.98 11.79
N VAL A 67 15.08 -1.86 12.27
CA VAL A 67 14.09 -1.07 11.52
C VAL A 67 14.68 -0.58 10.21
N HIS A 68 15.93 -0.13 10.21
CA HIS A 68 16.63 0.29 9.00
C HIS A 68 16.78 -0.86 8.00
N ARG A 69 17.29 -2.02 8.44
CA ARG A 69 17.37 -3.23 7.60
C ARG A 69 16.02 -3.63 7.01
N PHE A 70 14.98 -3.67 7.84
CA PHE A 70 13.63 -3.98 7.39
C PHE A 70 13.14 -3.03 6.28
N CYS A 71 13.37 -1.72 6.43
CA CYS A 71 12.99 -0.76 5.42
C CYS A 71 13.79 -0.98 4.13
N CYS A 72 15.10 -1.20 4.20
CA CYS A 72 15.92 -1.50 3.03
C CYS A 72 15.40 -2.73 2.28
N ASP A 73 15.14 -3.83 2.99
CA ASP A 73 14.63 -5.07 2.39
C ASP A 73 13.25 -4.88 1.74
N LEU A 74 12.37 -4.13 2.39
CA LEU A 74 11.04 -3.83 1.87
C LEU A 74 11.10 -2.97 0.61
N ILE A 75 11.92 -1.93 0.60
CA ILE A 75 12.08 -1.02 -0.54
C ILE A 75 12.72 -1.76 -1.72
N GLN A 76 13.71 -2.63 -1.45
CA GLN A 76 14.27 -3.52 -2.45
C GLN A 76 13.21 -4.46 -3.02
N MET A 77 12.34 -5.03 -2.18
CA MET A 77 11.24 -5.88 -2.64
C MET A 77 10.23 -5.11 -3.50
N CYS A 78 9.87 -3.89 -3.14
CA CYS A 78 9.04 -3.01 -3.98
C CYS A 78 9.65 -2.83 -5.37
N ASN A 79 10.95 -2.53 -5.45
CA ASN A 79 11.66 -2.36 -6.70
C ASN A 79 11.77 -3.67 -7.52
N MET A 80 12.03 -4.80 -6.86
CA MET A 80 12.07 -6.12 -7.51
C MET A 80 10.72 -6.52 -8.11
N THR A 81 9.63 -6.17 -7.44
CA THR A 81 8.26 -6.48 -7.86
C THR A 81 7.72 -5.50 -8.90
N GLY A 82 8.49 -4.49 -9.32
CA GLY A 82 8.20 -3.62 -10.46
C GLY A 82 7.80 -2.19 -10.09
N MET A 83 7.78 -1.81 -8.81
CA MET A 83 7.64 -0.40 -8.41
C MET A 83 8.95 0.37 -8.66
N SER A 84 8.88 1.71 -8.62
CA SER A 84 10.06 2.58 -8.58
C SER A 84 10.04 3.37 -7.28
N VAL A 85 10.76 2.89 -6.28
CA VAL A 85 10.82 3.49 -4.94
C VAL A 85 12.26 3.95 -4.65
N ASN A 86 12.40 5.20 -4.23
CA ASN A 86 13.68 5.77 -3.86
C ASN A 86 14.36 4.92 -2.77
N PRO A 87 15.62 4.48 -2.93
CA PRO A 87 16.28 3.61 -1.97
C PRO A 87 16.51 4.27 -0.60
N ARG A 88 16.53 5.60 -0.52
CA ARG A 88 16.74 6.33 0.74
C ARG A 88 15.45 7.00 1.21
N PRO A 89 15.15 6.96 2.53
CA PRO A 89 14.06 7.73 3.08
C PRO A 89 14.38 9.24 2.98
N LEU A 90 13.33 10.05 2.91
CA LEU A 90 13.43 11.51 2.85
C LEU A 90 14.01 12.12 4.14
N VAL A 91 13.74 11.46 5.28
CA VAL A 91 14.27 11.80 6.60
C VAL A 91 14.65 10.52 7.33
N ASP A 92 15.58 10.60 8.28
CA ASP A 92 16.02 9.43 9.04
C ASP A 92 14.88 8.73 9.78
N ASN A 93 14.99 7.40 9.85
CA ASN A 93 14.03 6.54 10.54
C ASN A 93 13.89 6.97 12.00
N ARG A 94 12.66 7.20 12.46
CA ARG A 94 12.40 7.68 13.82
C ARG A 94 11.86 6.58 14.72
N SER A 95 12.40 6.44 15.92
CA SER A 95 11.74 5.77 17.04
C SER A 95 10.91 6.78 17.84
N ALA A 96 9.70 6.40 18.25
CA ALA A 96 8.77 7.27 18.96
C ALA A 96 8.00 6.51 20.05
N ASN A 97 7.62 7.22 21.11
CA ASN A 97 6.84 6.64 22.20
C ASN A 97 5.39 6.39 21.72
N PRO A 98 4.84 5.17 21.90
CA PRO A 98 3.47 4.83 21.51
C PRO A 98 2.38 5.65 22.22
N ASN A 99 2.67 6.26 23.37
CA ASN A 99 1.73 7.16 24.05
C ASN A 99 1.55 8.50 23.30
N HIS A 100 2.45 8.83 22.38
CA HIS A 100 2.47 10.10 21.64
C HIS A 100 2.35 9.89 20.11
N ILE A 101 1.60 8.86 19.67
CA ILE A 101 1.44 8.48 18.25
C ILE A 101 1.12 9.67 17.35
N GLU A 102 0.09 10.44 17.69
CA GLU A 102 -0.41 11.50 16.83
C GLU A 102 0.60 12.64 16.66
N ASN A 103 1.24 13.05 17.77
CA ASN A 103 2.32 14.04 17.74
C ASN A 103 3.50 13.55 16.90
N ALA A 104 3.88 12.28 17.03
CA ALA A 104 4.97 11.70 16.26
C ALA A 104 4.66 11.64 14.75
N LEU A 105 3.42 11.30 14.37
CA LEU A 105 3.00 11.27 12.97
C LEU A 105 3.00 12.67 12.36
N ARG A 106 2.42 13.67 13.04
CA ARG A 106 2.42 15.06 12.56
C ARG A 106 3.82 15.66 12.52
N ASP A 107 4.69 15.29 13.44
CA ASP A 107 6.08 15.73 13.43
C ASP A 107 6.87 15.18 12.24
N VAL A 108 6.73 13.89 11.93
CA VAL A 108 7.34 13.30 10.74
C VAL A 108 6.84 14.01 9.49
N TYR A 109 5.53 14.23 9.37
CA TYR A 109 4.96 14.95 8.24
C TYR A 109 5.53 16.36 8.10
N ARG A 110 5.54 17.14 9.20
CA ARG A 110 6.08 18.50 9.21
C ARG A 110 7.55 18.53 8.76
N ARG A 111 8.40 17.67 9.31
CA ARG A 111 9.83 17.59 8.93
C ARG A 111 10.00 17.23 7.45
N THR A 112 9.21 16.29 6.93
CA THR A 112 9.26 15.95 5.51
C THR A 112 8.81 17.11 4.62
N THR A 113 7.77 17.85 5.00
CA THR A 113 7.29 19.03 4.27
C THR A 113 8.32 20.16 4.27
N GLU A 114 8.96 20.43 5.42
CA GLU A 114 10.03 21.42 5.53
C GLU A 114 11.24 21.06 4.64
N MET A 115 11.64 19.79 4.60
CA MET A 115 12.73 19.30 3.75
C MET A 115 12.41 19.47 2.27
N LEU A 116 11.20 19.13 1.83
CA LEU A 116 10.76 19.27 0.44
C LEU A 116 10.63 20.74 0.02
N GLY A 117 10.14 21.60 0.92
CA GLY A 117 10.05 23.04 0.69
C GLY A 117 11.42 23.69 0.48
N LYS A 118 12.44 23.29 1.24
CA LYS A 118 13.83 23.78 1.05
C LYS A 118 14.43 23.37 -0.29
N GLN A 119 13.97 22.28 -0.87
CA GLN A 119 14.41 21.80 -2.18
C GLN A 119 13.61 22.42 -3.35
N GLY A 120 12.69 23.36 -3.07
CA GLY A 120 11.86 23.99 -4.09
C GLY A 120 10.87 23.02 -4.74
N HIS A 121 10.57 21.90 -4.09
CA HIS A 121 9.65 20.90 -4.60
C HIS A 121 8.26 21.10 -4.01
N GLU A 122 7.24 21.23 -4.88
CA GLU A 122 5.82 21.10 -4.50
C GLU A 122 5.41 19.65 -4.17
N LYS A 123 6.38 18.73 -4.11
CA LYS A 123 6.11 17.33 -3.83
C LYS A 123 5.78 17.15 -2.35
N GLN A 124 4.92 16.18 -2.06
CA GLN A 124 4.54 15.76 -0.70
C GLN A 124 5.16 14.41 -0.32
N LEU A 125 5.06 14.04 0.96
CA LEU A 125 5.35 12.69 1.42
C LEU A 125 4.33 11.70 0.82
N GLN A 126 4.81 10.68 0.11
CA GLN A 126 3.95 9.74 -0.63
C GLN A 126 3.71 8.43 0.11
N LEU A 127 4.62 8.02 0.99
CA LEU A 127 4.49 6.79 1.78
C LEU A 127 5.06 6.99 3.18
N LEU A 128 4.28 6.64 4.19
CA LEU A 128 4.76 6.47 5.57
C LEU A 128 4.70 5.00 5.99
N ILE A 129 5.87 4.40 6.20
CA ILE A 129 5.98 3.09 6.83
C ILE A 129 5.86 3.28 8.35
N VAL A 130 4.99 2.52 8.98
CA VAL A 130 4.74 2.61 10.43
C VAL A 130 4.96 1.25 11.07
N ILE A 131 5.99 1.10 11.90
CA ILE A 131 6.12 -0.07 12.76
C ILE A 131 5.23 0.14 13.99
N LEU A 132 4.21 -0.70 14.12
CA LEU A 132 3.23 -0.62 15.20
C LEU A 132 3.88 -0.90 16.57
N PRO A 133 3.30 -0.45 17.69
CA PRO A 133 3.69 -0.95 18.99
C PRO A 133 3.37 -2.45 19.14
N GLU A 134 3.97 -3.09 20.15
CA GLU A 134 3.70 -4.49 20.48
C GLU A 134 2.25 -4.72 20.92
N VAL A 135 1.65 -3.70 21.55
CA VAL A 135 0.26 -3.72 22.00
C VAL A 135 -0.70 -3.30 20.87
N SER A 136 -1.83 -4.00 20.77
CA SER A 136 -2.90 -3.67 19.83
C SER A 136 -3.64 -2.39 20.21
N GLY A 137 -4.42 -1.83 19.27
CA GLY A 137 -5.32 -0.68 19.51
C GLY A 137 -4.86 0.64 18.88
N SER A 138 -3.59 0.74 18.49
CA SER A 138 -3.03 1.94 17.83
C SER A 138 -3.38 2.07 16.35
N TYR A 139 -3.69 0.96 15.67
CA TYR A 139 -3.87 0.91 14.21
C TYR A 139 -4.93 1.89 13.69
N GLY A 140 -6.11 1.92 14.30
CA GLY A 140 -7.19 2.81 13.87
C GLY A 140 -6.83 4.29 13.99
N LYS A 141 -6.17 4.66 15.11
CA LYS A 141 -5.69 6.03 15.34
C LYS A 141 -4.63 6.44 14.31
N ILE A 142 -3.65 5.57 14.05
CA ILE A 142 -2.61 5.81 13.04
C ILE A 142 -3.26 6.01 11.67
N LYS A 143 -4.19 5.14 11.29
CA LYS A 143 -4.86 5.21 10.00
C LYS A 143 -5.66 6.49 9.81
N LYS A 144 -6.46 6.86 10.81
CA LYS A 144 -7.21 8.12 10.80
C LYS A 144 -6.28 9.32 10.59
N VAL A 145 -5.23 9.44 11.40
CA VAL A 145 -4.30 10.58 11.30
C VAL A 145 -3.60 10.61 9.94
N CYS A 146 -3.06 9.47 9.47
CA CYS A 146 -2.33 9.46 8.20
C CYS A 146 -3.25 9.69 6.99
N GLU A 147 -4.35 8.95 6.89
CA GLU A 147 -5.15 8.89 5.67
C GLU A 147 -6.21 10.00 5.62
N THR A 148 -6.77 10.40 6.77
CA THR A 148 -7.80 11.46 6.85
C THR A 148 -7.20 12.82 7.12
N ASP A 149 -6.41 12.98 8.19
CA ASP A 149 -5.94 14.30 8.59
C ASP A 149 -4.79 14.81 7.73
N LEU A 150 -3.90 13.91 7.29
CA LEU A 150 -2.65 14.26 6.59
C LEU A 150 -2.63 13.89 5.10
N GLY A 151 -3.56 13.05 4.62
CA GLY A 151 -3.62 12.62 3.22
C GLY A 151 -2.45 11.75 2.75
N ILE A 152 -1.74 11.08 3.67
CA ILE A 152 -0.56 10.26 3.40
C ILE A 152 -0.95 8.78 3.28
N VAL A 153 -0.45 8.09 2.26
CA VAL A 153 -0.54 6.63 2.19
C VAL A 153 0.33 6.02 3.30
N SER A 154 -0.27 5.22 4.17
CA SER A 154 0.44 4.56 5.27
C SER A 154 0.47 3.03 5.14
N GLN A 155 1.61 2.42 5.47
CA GLN A 155 1.76 0.98 5.57
C GLN A 155 2.20 0.59 6.98
N CYS A 156 1.28 0.00 7.74
CA CYS A 156 1.54 -0.46 9.10
C CYS A 156 2.11 -1.89 9.08
N CYS A 157 3.19 -2.10 9.83
CA CYS A 157 3.87 -3.38 9.96
C CYS A 157 3.92 -3.78 11.44
N LEU A 158 3.63 -5.05 11.73
CA LEU A 158 3.70 -5.56 13.10
C LEU A 158 5.16 -5.79 13.50
N PRO A 159 5.56 -5.50 14.75
CA PRO A 159 6.94 -5.68 15.21
C PRO A 159 7.53 -7.05 14.88
N ARG A 160 6.79 -8.13 15.19
CA ARG A 160 7.25 -9.50 14.92
C ARG A 160 7.63 -9.79 13.47
N HIS A 161 6.98 -9.12 12.50
CA HIS A 161 7.28 -9.29 11.08
C HIS A 161 8.34 -8.32 10.58
N ALA A 162 8.48 -7.16 11.24
CA ALA A 162 9.54 -6.21 10.94
C ALA A 162 10.90 -6.63 11.52
N ALA A 163 10.92 -7.27 12.70
CA ALA A 163 12.14 -7.77 13.34
C ALA A 163 12.71 -9.00 12.62
N ARG A 164 11.83 -9.84 12.05
CA ARG A 164 12.21 -11.06 11.32
C ARG A 164 11.38 -11.18 10.04
N PRO A 165 11.61 -10.32 9.04
CA PRO A 165 10.88 -10.39 7.79
C PRO A 165 11.26 -11.67 7.04
N ASN A 166 10.28 -12.27 6.39
CA ASN A 166 10.52 -13.30 5.38
C ASN A 166 10.16 -12.77 4.00
N LYS A 167 10.67 -13.41 2.95
CA LYS A 167 10.47 -12.96 1.57
C LYS A 167 9.00 -12.80 1.20
N GLN A 168 8.16 -13.78 1.54
CA GLN A 168 6.73 -13.75 1.26
C GLN A 168 6.02 -12.58 1.95
N TYR A 169 6.39 -12.26 3.19
CA TYR A 169 5.86 -11.11 3.92
C TYR A 169 6.19 -9.81 3.19
N LEU A 170 7.45 -9.61 2.80
CA LEU A 170 7.88 -8.42 2.07
C LEU A 170 7.17 -8.28 0.73
N GLU A 171 7.02 -9.37 -0.03
CA GLU A 171 6.26 -9.38 -1.29
C GLU A 171 4.81 -8.94 -1.08
N ASN A 172 4.14 -9.51 -0.06
CA ASN A 172 2.77 -9.16 0.27
C ASN A 172 2.62 -7.69 0.72
N VAL A 173 3.60 -7.16 1.45
CA VAL A 173 3.61 -5.74 1.86
C VAL A 173 3.86 -4.84 0.66
N ALA A 174 4.81 -5.19 -0.23
CA ALA A 174 5.07 -4.45 -1.46
C ALA A 174 3.83 -4.35 -2.35
N LEU A 175 3.12 -5.48 -2.54
CA LEU A 175 1.84 -5.50 -3.27
C LEU A 175 0.79 -4.56 -2.63
N LYS A 176 0.67 -4.58 -1.30
CA LYS A 176 -0.25 -3.68 -0.58
C LYS A 176 0.11 -2.21 -0.76
N ILE A 177 1.40 -1.87 -0.74
CA ILE A 177 1.88 -0.51 -0.98
C ILE A 177 1.52 -0.10 -2.41
N ASN A 178 1.78 -0.95 -3.41
CA ASN A 178 1.49 -0.63 -4.81
C ASN A 178 0.01 -0.30 -5.02
N VAL A 179 -0.89 -1.17 -4.52
CA VAL A 179 -2.34 -0.97 -4.63
C VAL A 179 -2.78 0.36 -4.02
N LYS A 180 -2.30 0.68 -2.80
CA LYS A 180 -2.63 1.95 -2.14
C LYS A 180 -2.12 3.16 -2.93
N LYS A 181 -0.90 3.07 -3.48
CA LYS A 181 -0.33 4.15 -4.27
C LYS A 181 -1.11 4.39 -5.56
N SER A 182 -1.54 3.31 -6.23
CA SER A 182 -2.40 3.40 -7.41
C SER A 182 -3.76 4.02 -7.08
N GLN A 183 -4.39 3.63 -5.97
CA GLN A 183 -5.66 4.22 -5.54
C GLN A 183 -5.54 5.73 -5.30
N GLN A 184 -4.49 6.17 -4.62
CA GLN A 184 -4.26 7.61 -4.38
C GLN A 184 -4.05 8.37 -5.70
N SER A 185 -3.27 7.82 -6.63
CA SER A 185 -3.08 8.42 -7.96
C SER A 185 -4.39 8.52 -8.74
N SER A 186 -5.23 7.48 -8.73
CA SER A 186 -6.53 7.49 -9.40
C SER A 186 -7.53 8.46 -8.77
N LEU A 187 -7.55 8.60 -7.44
CA LEU A 187 -8.38 9.58 -6.74
C LEU A 187 -8.00 11.02 -7.11
N VAL A 188 -6.70 11.32 -7.15
CA VAL A 188 -6.21 12.64 -7.59
C VAL A 188 -6.60 12.91 -9.04
N LEU A 189 -6.46 11.92 -9.93
CA LEU A 189 -6.91 12.04 -11.33
C LEU A 189 -8.42 12.31 -11.41
N MET A 190 -9.26 11.55 -10.71
CA MET A 190 -10.72 11.78 -10.71
C MET A 190 -11.12 13.16 -10.17
N LEU A 191 -10.42 13.69 -9.17
CA LEU A 191 -10.67 15.04 -8.66
C LEU A 191 -10.25 16.13 -9.66
N HIS A 192 -9.20 15.89 -10.45
CA HIS A 192 -8.73 16.83 -11.48
C HIS A 192 -9.42 16.65 -12.83
N THR A 193 -10.07 15.51 -13.08
CA THR A 193 -10.89 15.23 -14.28
C THR A 193 -12.24 14.61 -13.86
N PRO A 194 -13.26 15.42 -13.55
CA PRO A 194 -14.55 14.97 -12.99
C PRO A 194 -15.38 14.06 -13.92
N HIS A 195 -14.94 13.85 -15.16
CA HIS A 195 -15.68 13.12 -16.20
C HIS A 195 -15.35 11.61 -16.29
N LEU A 196 -14.48 11.07 -15.44
CA LEU A 196 -14.18 9.62 -15.42
C LEU A 196 -15.12 8.87 -14.45
N GLU A 197 -15.89 7.95 -15.04
CA GLU A 197 -17.12 7.36 -14.50
C GLU A 197 -17.00 6.56 -13.18
N ARG A 198 -18.10 6.64 -12.41
CA ARG A 198 -18.38 5.92 -11.14
C ARG A 198 -18.20 4.38 -11.22
N THR A 199 -18.21 3.81 -12.42
CA THR A 199 -18.14 2.37 -12.70
C THR A 199 -16.79 1.76 -12.31
N LEU A 200 -15.68 2.48 -12.47
CA LEU A 200 -14.33 2.00 -12.12
C LEU A 200 -14.11 1.91 -10.61
N HIS A 201 -14.76 2.77 -9.83
CA HIS A 201 -14.64 2.82 -8.38
C HIS A 201 -15.33 1.60 -7.71
N HIS A 202 -16.49 1.19 -8.22
CA HIS A 202 -17.20 0.01 -7.73
C HIS A 202 -16.47 -1.31 -8.03
N LEU A 203 -15.75 -1.40 -9.16
CA LEU A 203 -14.97 -2.58 -9.51
C LEU A 203 -13.74 -2.74 -8.61
N LEU A 204 -13.04 -1.66 -8.28
CA LEU A 204 -11.89 -1.68 -7.35
C LEU A 204 -12.31 -2.02 -5.91
N LEU A 205 -13.47 -1.54 -5.46
CA LEU A 205 -14.01 -1.85 -4.13
C LEU A 205 -14.51 -3.30 -4.01
N ARG A 206 -15.15 -3.84 -5.05
CA ARG A 206 -15.53 -5.27 -5.09
C ARG A 206 -14.29 -6.17 -5.14
N TRP A 207 -13.26 -5.76 -5.87
CA TRP A 207 -11.96 -6.43 -5.86
C TRP A 207 -11.36 -6.49 -4.45
N TRP A 208 -11.36 -5.38 -3.70
CA TRP A 208 -10.84 -5.33 -2.33
C TRP A 208 -11.54 -6.28 -1.36
N HIS A 209 -12.88 -6.34 -1.39
CA HIS A 209 -13.67 -7.22 -0.53
C HIS A 209 -13.39 -8.71 -0.81
N GLN A 210 -13.18 -9.07 -2.08
CA GLN A 210 -12.90 -10.44 -2.48
C GLN A 210 -11.45 -10.86 -2.22
N TRP A 211 -10.50 -9.90 -2.17
CA TRP A 211 -9.06 -10.17 -2.04
C TRP A 211 -8.54 -10.19 -0.59
N THR A 212 -9.20 -9.49 0.34
CA THR A 212 -8.71 -9.32 1.72
C THR A 212 -9.53 -10.04 2.78
N GLY A 213 -10.73 -10.51 2.45
CA GLY A 213 -11.67 -11.12 3.41
C GLY A 213 -12.12 -10.19 4.54
N GLN A 214 -11.81 -8.89 4.48
CA GLN A 214 -12.19 -7.88 5.47
C GLN A 214 -13.18 -6.87 4.88
N ARG A 215 -14.11 -6.37 5.70
CA ARG A 215 -14.97 -5.23 5.32
C ARG A 215 -14.12 -3.95 5.27
N SER A 216 -14.23 -3.20 4.18
CA SER A 216 -13.57 -1.90 4.04
C SER A 216 -14.12 -0.90 5.09
N PRO A 217 -13.27 -0.09 5.74
CA PRO A 217 -13.72 1.02 6.60
C PRO A 217 -14.44 2.14 5.81
N SER A 218 -14.29 2.17 4.48
CA SER A 218 -14.78 3.26 3.64
C SER A 218 -16.30 3.27 3.40
N THR A 219 -17.04 2.27 3.90
CA THR A 219 -18.50 2.21 3.72
C THR A 219 -19.24 3.38 4.39
N GLU A 220 -18.64 4.00 5.41
CA GLU A 220 -19.22 5.17 6.12
C GLU A 220 -18.99 6.50 5.40
N VAL A 221 -18.04 6.61 4.46
CA VAL A 221 -17.82 7.87 3.72
C VAL A 221 -18.84 8.05 2.59
N LEU A 222 -19.40 6.95 2.07
CA LEU A 222 -20.45 7.00 1.04
C LEU A 222 -21.83 7.41 1.58
N SER A 223 -22.09 7.31 2.89
CA SER A 223 -23.35 7.80 3.46
C SER A 223 -23.37 9.34 3.54
N LEU A 224 -22.21 9.97 3.75
CA LEU A 224 -22.09 11.43 3.84
C LEU A 224 -22.20 12.12 2.47
N LEU A 225 -21.74 11.48 1.39
CA LEU A 225 -21.92 11.99 0.02
C LEU A 225 -23.35 11.79 -0.53
N ASN A 226 -24.16 10.94 0.10
CA ASN A 226 -25.56 10.73 -0.29
C ASN A 226 -26.54 11.70 0.39
N HIS A 227 -26.09 12.57 1.30
CA HIS A 227 -26.96 13.54 1.98
C HIS A 227 -26.79 15.00 1.54
N THR A 228 -25.81 15.31 0.68
CA THR A 228 -25.65 16.65 0.09
C THR A 228 -26.13 16.73 -1.36
N GLY A 229 -26.81 15.68 -1.87
CA GLY A 229 -27.24 15.58 -3.27
C GLY A 229 -28.72 15.28 -3.51
N ARG A 230 -29.59 15.39 -2.49
CA ARG A 230 -31.04 15.36 -2.70
C ARG A 230 -31.73 16.47 -1.90
N ARG A 231 -32.11 17.50 -2.67
CA ARG A 231 -32.86 18.72 -2.33
C ARG A 231 -32.05 19.86 -1.73
#